data_AF-A0A535NC20-F1
#
_entry.id   AF-A0A535NC20-F1
#
_cell.length_a   1.000
_cell.length_b   1.000
_cell.length_c   1.000
_cell.angle_alpha   90.00
_cell.angle_beta   90.00
_cell.angle_gamma   90.00
#
_symmetry.space_group_name_H-M   'P 1'
#
loop_
_entity.id
_entity.type
_entity.pdbx_description
1 polymer ?
#
loop_
_entity_poly.entity_id
_entity_poly.type
_entity_poly.pdbx_seq_one_letter_code
_entity_poly.pdbx_strand_id
1 'polypeptide(L)'
;EIHKLRNIDEDRPHDRYTIDSYEDMRARKKIYSRGLDVVGYYHSHPDHPARPSPFDTDRSWATYVYLIVSVVRGSAVDANVFIAENDKGPFRSEPLEVV
;
A
#
# COMPACT_ATOMS: atom_id res chain seq x y z
N GLU A 1 6.23 -8.48 9.50
CA GLU A 1 6.95 -9.04 8.33
C GLU A 1 6.47 -8.35 7.06
N ILE A 2 7.25 -8.38 5.99
CA ILE A 2 6.89 -7.74 4.71
C ILE A 2 6.82 -8.82 3.62
N HIS A 3 5.73 -8.82 2.85
CA HIS A 3 5.58 -9.64 1.66
C HIS A 3 5.45 -8.70 0.45
N LYS A 4 6.40 -8.78 -0.48
CA LYS A 4 6.36 -8.04 -1.74
C LYS A 4 5.44 -8.76 -2.71
N LEU A 5 4.59 -8.00 -3.40
CA LEU A 5 3.73 -8.47 -4.46
C LEU A 5 4.09 -7.74 -5.75
N ARG A 6 3.91 -8.39 -6.90
CA ARG A 6 4.18 -7.77 -8.19
C ARG A 6 3.08 -6.77 -8.56
N ASN A 7 3.47 -5.60 -9.06
CA ASN A 7 2.56 -4.72 -9.78
C ASN A 7 2.30 -5.31 -11.18
N ILE A 8 1.06 -5.69 -11.47
CA ILE A 8 0.66 -6.26 -12.76
C ILE A 8 0.03 -5.24 -13.72
N ASP A 9 0.02 -3.95 -13.37
CA ASP A 9 -0.40 -2.89 -14.29
C ASP A 9 0.67 -2.69 -15.37
N GLU A 10 0.36 -3.02 -16.63
CA GLU A 10 1.31 -2.90 -17.75
C GLU A 10 1.19 -1.57 -18.49
N ASP A 11 0.05 -0.90 -18.41
CA ASP A 11 -0.23 0.35 -19.13
C ASP A 11 0.45 1.55 -18.45
N ARG A 12 0.39 1.61 -17.12
CA ARG A 12 0.89 2.73 -16.32
C ARG A 12 1.54 2.27 -15.00
N PRO A 13 2.51 1.32 -15.02
CA PRO A 13 3.13 0.76 -13.81
C PRO A 13 3.84 1.79 -12.92
N HIS A 14 4.14 2.97 -13.46
CA HIS A 14 4.85 4.04 -12.76
C HIS A 14 3.96 4.81 -11.78
N ASP A 15 2.65 4.95 -12.07
CA ASP A 15 1.72 5.71 -11.24
C ASP A 15 0.38 5.01 -10.98
N ARG A 16 0.24 3.76 -11.46
CA ARG A 16 -0.85 2.83 -11.14
C ARG A 16 -0.28 1.57 -10.54
N TYR A 17 -1.08 0.94 -9.70
CA TYR A 17 -0.80 -0.41 -9.22
C TYR A 17 -2.02 -1.31 -9.26
N THR A 18 -1.75 -2.55 -9.62
CA THR A 18 -2.69 -3.65 -9.48
C THR A 18 -1.96 -4.83 -8.85
N ILE A 19 -2.55 -5.37 -7.79
CA ILE A 19 -2.05 -6.57 -7.14
C ILE A 19 -2.62 -7.78 -7.88
N ASP A 20 -1.76 -8.76 -8.18
CA ASP A 20 -2.21 -10.06 -8.68
C ASP A 20 -3.00 -10.79 -7.58
N SER A 21 -4.29 -11.07 -7.84
CA SER A 21 -5.20 -11.67 -6.87
C SER A 21 -4.78 -13.08 -6.46
N TYR A 22 -4.14 -13.86 -7.34
CA TYR A 22 -3.62 -15.18 -7.01
C TYR A 22 -2.37 -15.08 -6.14
N GLU A 23 -1.52 -14.08 -6.39
CA GLU A 23 -0.34 -13.82 -5.56
C GLU A 23 -0.74 -13.37 -4.15
N ASP A 24 -1.67 -12.42 -4.03
CA ASP A 24 -2.21 -11.94 -2.75
C ASP A 24 -2.87 -13.08 -1.96
N MET A 25 -3.72 -13.89 -2.61
CA MET A 25 -4.35 -15.05 -1.96
C MET A 25 -3.32 -16.05 -1.42
N ARG A 26 -2.27 -16.37 -2.20
CA ARG A 26 -1.21 -17.28 -1.76
C ARG A 26 -0.41 -16.69 -0.59
N ALA A 27 -0.08 -15.40 -0.66
CA ALA A 27 0.63 -14.70 0.41
C ALA A 27 -0.20 -14.71 1.70
N ARG A 28 -1.47 -14.31 1.63
CA ARG A 28 -2.41 -14.33 2.75
C ARG A 28 -2.56 -15.70 3.37
N LYS A 29 -2.74 -16.76 2.56
CA LYS A 29 -2.82 -18.14 3.05
C LYS A 29 -1.58 -18.53 3.87
N LYS A 30 -0.39 -18.16 3.40
CA LYS A 30 0.87 -18.43 4.12
C LYS A 30 0.97 -17.61 5.42
N ILE A 31 0.59 -16.34 5.40
CA ILE A 31 0.56 -15.46 6.57
C ILE A 31 -0.39 -16.04 7.63
N TYR A 32 -1.62 -16.35 7.25
CA TYR A 32 -2.64 -16.91 8.14
C TYR A 32 -2.27 -18.28 8.69
N SER A 33 -1.63 -19.15 7.90
CA SER A 33 -1.16 -20.46 8.39
C SER A 33 -0.13 -20.37 9.53
N ARG A 34 0.45 -19.19 9.74
CA ARG A 34 1.41 -18.89 10.80
C ARG A 34 0.80 -18.14 11.98
N GLY A 35 -0.53 -17.95 11.98
CA GLY A 35 -1.23 -17.19 13.01
C GLY A 35 -0.97 -15.67 12.97
N LEU A 36 -0.47 -15.17 11.83
CA LEU A 36 -0.29 -13.73 11.59
C LEU A 36 -1.49 -13.17 10.83
N ASP A 37 -1.68 -11.85 10.85
CA ASP A 37 -2.70 -11.17 10.05
C ASP A 37 -2.07 -10.15 9.08
N VAL A 38 -2.82 -9.76 8.06
CA VAL A 38 -2.46 -8.66 7.15
C VAL A 38 -3.01 -7.37 7.74
N VAL A 39 -2.13 -6.55 8.31
CA VAL A 39 -2.50 -5.26 8.91
C VAL A 39 -2.66 -4.15 7.89
N GLY A 40 -2.08 -4.31 6.70
CA GLY A 40 -2.00 -3.22 5.76
C GLY A 40 -1.26 -3.52 4.48
N TYR A 41 -1.24 -2.50 3.62
CA TYR A 41 -0.56 -2.48 2.34
C TYR A 41 0.42 -1.32 2.29
N TYR A 42 1.47 -1.48 1.50
CA TYR A 42 2.38 -0.38 1.19
C TYR A 42 2.67 -0.32 -0.29
N HIS A 43 2.90 0.88 -0.80
CA HIS A 43 3.33 1.12 -2.17
C HIS A 43 4.20 2.35 -2.25
N SER A 44 4.93 2.49 -3.36
CA SER A 44 5.78 3.64 -3.64
C SER A 44 5.12 4.58 -4.63
N HIS A 45 5.31 5.88 -4.42
CA HIS A 45 5.03 6.95 -5.37
C HIS A 45 6.36 7.44 -5.97
N PRO A 46 6.67 7.09 -7.23
CA PRO A 46 7.87 7.60 -7.89
C PRO A 46 7.75 9.10 -8.22
N ASP A 47 8.75 9.86 -7.80
CA ASP A 47 8.87 11.31 -8.00
C ASP A 47 7.63 12.11 -7.53
N HIS A 48 6.88 11.57 -6.58
CA HIS A 48 5.66 12.16 -6.02
C HIS A 48 5.66 12.08 -4.48
N PRO A 49 4.97 12.99 -3.77
CA PRO A 49 4.90 12.96 -2.32
C PRO A 49 4.25 11.67 -1.77
N ALA A 50 4.61 11.32 -0.53
CA ALA A 50 4.00 10.24 0.23
C ALA A 50 2.61 10.66 0.73
N ARG A 51 1.65 10.84 -0.18
CA ARG A 51 0.26 11.21 0.10
C ARG A 51 -0.67 10.40 -0.79
N PRO A 52 -1.88 10.04 -0.32
CA PRO A 52 -2.85 9.32 -1.14
C PRO A 52 -3.30 10.15 -2.34
N SER A 53 -3.39 9.49 -3.48
CA SER A 53 -4.02 9.96 -4.71
C SER A 53 -5.49 9.51 -4.76
N PRO A 54 -6.30 10.09 -5.66
CA PRO A 54 -7.66 9.60 -5.91
C PRO A 54 -7.72 8.11 -6.28
N PHE A 55 -6.67 7.59 -6.93
CA PHE A 55 -6.60 6.17 -7.30
C PHE A 55 -6.42 5.25 -6.10
N ASP A 56 -5.64 5.69 -5.12
CA ASP A 56 -5.44 4.95 -3.88
C ASP A 56 -6.75 4.92 -3.09
N THR A 57 -7.44 6.07 -3.05
CA THR A 57 -8.77 6.21 -2.44
C THR A 57 -9.74 5.22 -3.06
N ASP A 58 -9.92 5.20 -4.38
CA ASP A 58 -10.89 4.34 -5.08
C ASP A 58 -10.68 2.82 -4.86
N ARG A 59 -9.51 2.43 -4.32
CA ARG A 59 -9.06 1.05 -4.13
C ARG A 59 -8.81 0.71 -2.65
N SER A 60 -9.23 1.59 -1.75
CA SER A 60 -9.00 1.44 -0.31
C SER A 60 -10.13 0.67 0.40
N TRP A 61 -9.76 -0.04 1.47
CA TRP A 61 -10.66 -0.66 2.42
C TRP A 61 -10.37 -0.11 3.81
N ALA A 62 -11.41 0.19 4.58
CA ALA A 62 -11.30 0.85 5.89
C ALA A 62 -10.58 0.01 6.97
N THR A 63 -10.43 -1.30 6.74
CA THR A 63 -9.82 -2.23 7.70
C THR A 63 -8.28 -2.22 7.67
N TYR A 64 -7.66 -1.67 6.62
CA TYR A 64 -6.22 -1.74 6.44
C TYR A 64 -5.51 -0.41 6.70
N VAL A 65 -4.25 -0.54 7.11
CA VAL A 65 -3.29 0.57 7.15
C VAL A 65 -2.59 0.67 5.80
N TYR A 66 -2.38 1.90 5.32
CA TYR A 66 -1.72 2.19 4.06
C TYR A 66 -0.44 2.98 4.31
N LEU A 67 0.72 2.39 4.01
CA LEU A 67 2.01 3.05 4.04
C LEU A 67 2.37 3.49 2.62
N ILE A 68 2.47 4.80 2.39
CA ILE A 68 2.87 5.36 1.10
C ILE A 68 4.29 5.87 1.22
N VAL A 69 5.17 5.42 0.32
CA VAL A 69 6.59 5.80 0.31
C VAL A 69 6.88 6.68 -0.89
N SER A 70 7.38 7.89 -0.65
CA SER A 70 7.89 8.75 -1.72
C SER A 70 9.27 8.25 -2.14
N VAL A 71 9.42 7.94 -3.43
CA VAL A 71 10.70 7.50 -4.01
C VAL A 71 11.11 8.49 -5.08
N VAL A 72 12.08 9.35 -4.78
CA VAL A 72 12.59 10.36 -5.72
C VAL A 72 13.89 9.86 -6.31
N ARG A 73 13.96 9.79 -7.65
CA ARG A 73 15.16 9.30 -8.38
C ARG A 73 15.68 7.96 -7.84
N GLY A 74 14.78 7.04 -7.51
CA GLY A 74 15.10 5.71 -7.00
C GLY A 74 15.50 5.64 -5.52
N SER A 75 15.48 6.74 -4.78
CA SER A 75 15.75 6.78 -3.33
C SER A 75 14.48 7.07 -2.55
N ALA A 76 14.20 6.29 -1.50
CA ALA A 76 13.11 6.60 -0.58
C ALA A 76 13.45 7.87 0.22
N VAL A 77 12.59 8.88 0.15
CA VAL A 77 12.84 10.21 0.76
C VAL A 77 11.80 10.59 1.81
N ASP A 78 10.63 9.97 1.79
CA ASP A 78 9.55 10.22 2.75
C ASP A 78 8.64 8.98 2.84
N ALA A 79 7.97 8.81 3.98
CA ALA A 79 6.97 7.77 4.16
C ALA A 79 5.90 8.21 5.16
N ASN A 80 4.63 8.07 4.79
CA ASN A 80 3.49 8.45 5.63
C ASN A 80 2.47 7.32 5.69
N VAL A 81 1.74 7.26 6.81
CA VAL A 81 0.74 6.23 7.10
C VAL A 81 -0.66 6.84 7.03
N PHE A 82 -1.58 6.08 6.44
CA PHE A 82 -2.96 6.49 6.25
C PHE A 82 -3.94 5.35 6.56
N ILE A 83 -5.15 5.73 6.99
CA ILE A 83 -6.29 4.82 7.14
C ILE A 83 -7.48 5.44 6.40
N ALA A 84 -8.19 4.63 5.61
CA ALA A 84 -9.42 5.08 4.97
C ALA A 84 -10.55 5.11 6.00
N GLU A 85 -11.31 6.21 6.06
CA GLU A 85 -12.41 6.36 7.04
C GLU A 85 -13.58 5.38 6.77
N ASN A 86 -13.78 5.04 5.50
CA ASN A 86 -14.70 4.03 4.99
C ASN A 86 -14.11 3.43 3.71
N ASP A 87 -14.68 2.32 3.22
CA ASP A 87 -14.25 1.73 1.95
C ASP A 87 -14.38 2.76 0.82
N LYS A 88 -13.28 2.96 0.11
CA LYS A 88 -13.14 4.02 -0.92
C LYS A 88 -13.33 5.44 -0.41
N GLY A 89 -13.10 5.63 0.88
CA GLY A 89 -13.29 6.85 1.62
C GLY A 89 -12.11 7.80 1.62
N PRO A 90 -12.28 9.01 2.18
CA PRO A 90 -11.15 9.88 2.45
C PRO A 90 -10.15 9.19 3.39
N PHE A 91 -8.87 9.48 3.16
CA PHE A 91 -7.79 9.04 4.03
C PHE A 91 -7.54 10.03 5.15
N ARG A 92 -7.37 9.53 6.36
CA ARG A 92 -6.79 10.26 7.48
C ARG A 92 -5.33 9.82 7.69
N SER A 93 -4.46 10.77 8.02
CA SER A 93 -3.05 10.50 8.33
C SER A 93 -2.91 9.97 9.75
N GLU A 94 -2.09 8.93 9.93
CA GLU A 94 -1.66 8.44 11.23
C GLU A 94 -0.16 8.72 11.44
N PRO A 95 0.29 8.91 12.70
CA PRO A 95 1.71 8.98 13.01
C PRO A 95 2.46 7.71 12.58
N LEU A 96 3.66 7.88 12.03
CA LEU A 96 4.61 6.80 11.77
C LEU A 96 5.78 6.92 12.75
N GLU A 97 5.96 5.90 13.59
CA GLU A 97 7.10 5.78 14.48
C GLU A 97 7.97 4.58 14.05
N VAL A 98 9.27 4.82 13.88
CA VAL A 98 10.26 3.78 13.57
C VAL A 98 11.12 3.59 14.81
N VAL A 99 11.03 2.40 15.41
CA VAL A 99 11.74 2.01 16.65
C VAL A 99 12.90 1.06 16.37
#